data_AF-A0A3L7S0B4-F1
#
_entry.id   AF-A0A3L7S0B4-F1
#
_cell.length_a   1.000
_cell.length_b   1.000
_cell.length_c   1.000
_cell.angle_alpha   90.00
_cell.angle_beta   90.00
_cell.angle_gamma   90.00
#
_symmetry.space_group_name_H-M   'P 1'
#
loop_
_entity.id
_entity.type
_entity.pdbx_description
1 polymer ?
#
loop_
_entity_poly.entity_id
_entity_poly.type
_entity_poly.pdbx_seq_one_letter_code
_entity_poly.pdbx_strand_id
1 'polypeptide(L)'
;MFVRFPAIWRGFGIIAAILVAVLVGLSRFRGPEEIQAYPAARVLRSAVLDGISYKLADDGNVFRVITERGTWTWVDRIFDPESIARHIVKEGDAIYRVDPDSSKRYQLLKEFADGFEDVPEGVDGLRSLIGEQRKWTEFTLQTPQTPAVSDYVALRNQILNEKAGFIDASVGPSKLHAHSGQQSLRCICPAKSSRMICAKASLGTGFVYFEQNEHFWFQAWFRIDGSTRPFTLADLEGREVKESPGIRLMLFDGQELGVELKALEKPKYRQASEAKVVFPTDQWVQVTWHVFLHPDEGHVQVWQDEQLVVDSHGPTLPFRGMMYDSLEVGISAHSFGDQSATLFVDDVRITTEPLMEIRP
;
A
#
# COMPACT_ATOMS: atom_id res chain seq x y z
N MET A 1 -19.23 -8.09 14.45
CA MET A 1 -19.91 -7.46 13.28
C MET A 1 -18.80 -6.98 12.36
N PHE A 2 -18.48 -7.76 11.32
CA PHE A 2 -17.33 -7.49 10.45
C PHE A 2 -17.69 -6.42 9.43
N VAL A 3 -16.86 -5.39 9.29
CA VAL A 3 -16.94 -4.47 8.16
C VAL A 3 -16.57 -5.27 6.91
N ARG A 4 -17.56 -5.56 6.06
CA ARG A 4 -17.30 -6.20 4.77
C ARG A 4 -16.91 -5.09 3.81
N PHE A 5 -15.61 -4.99 3.54
CA PHE A 5 -15.15 -4.11 2.48
C PHE A 5 -15.48 -4.78 1.13
N PRO A 6 -16.09 -4.06 0.18
CA PRO A 6 -16.29 -4.59 -1.16
C PRO A 6 -14.92 -4.98 -1.71
N ALA A 7 -14.78 -6.24 -2.11
CA ALA A 7 -13.64 -6.68 -2.87
C ALA A 7 -13.70 -5.99 -4.23
N ILE A 8 -13.03 -4.85 -4.38
CA ILE A 8 -12.71 -4.32 -5.70
C ILE A 8 -11.91 -5.41 -6.39
N TRP A 9 -12.37 -5.87 -7.55
CA TRP A 9 -11.72 -6.89 -8.35
C TRP A 9 -10.26 -6.49 -8.60
N ARG A 10 -9.33 -7.11 -7.88
CA ARG A 10 -7.87 -6.94 -8.03
C ARG A 10 -7.41 -7.90 -9.12
N GLY A 11 -7.29 -7.41 -10.34
CA GLY A 11 -6.67 -8.13 -11.43
C GLY A 11 -5.16 -7.92 -11.37
N PHE A 12 -4.44 -8.78 -10.62
CA PHE A 12 -2.99 -8.67 -10.55
C PHE A 12 -2.35 -8.83 -11.93
N GLY A 13 -1.56 -7.81 -12.28
CA GLY A 13 -1.08 -7.57 -13.62
C GLY A 13 -2.10 -6.72 -14.34
N ILE A 14 -1.81 -5.49 -14.78
CA ILE A 14 -0.61 -5.18 -15.56
C ILE A 14 -0.82 -3.73 -16.07
N ILE A 15 0.08 -2.80 -15.80
CA ILE A 15 0.26 -1.67 -16.73
C ILE A 15 1.20 -2.12 -17.87
N ALA A 16 1.94 -3.23 -17.68
CA ALA A 16 2.90 -3.80 -18.63
C ALA A 16 2.38 -4.94 -19.55
N ALA A 17 1.13 -5.38 -19.44
CA ALA A 17 0.52 -6.38 -20.36
C ALA A 17 -0.91 -6.03 -20.79
N ILE A 18 -1.13 -4.76 -21.05
CA ILE A 18 -2.12 -4.35 -22.05
C ILE A 18 -1.69 -4.85 -23.46
N LEU A 19 -0.57 -5.59 -23.57
CA LEU A 19 0.14 -5.89 -24.81
C LEU A 19 -0.03 -7.29 -25.43
N VAL A 20 -0.84 -8.24 -24.91
CA VAL A 20 -0.93 -9.58 -25.57
C VAL A 20 -2.33 -10.19 -25.75
N ALA A 21 -3.43 -9.60 -25.27
CA ALA A 21 -4.77 -10.20 -25.44
C ALA A 21 -5.65 -9.53 -26.51
N VAL A 22 -5.12 -9.25 -27.71
CA VAL A 22 -5.91 -8.71 -28.86
C VAL A 22 -6.11 -9.71 -29.99
N LEU A 23 -5.57 -10.94 -29.92
CA LEU A 23 -5.77 -11.92 -30.98
C LEU A 23 -6.66 -13.08 -30.53
N VAL A 24 -7.83 -13.12 -31.17
CA VAL A 24 -8.87 -14.16 -31.21
C VAL A 24 -10.04 -13.96 -30.24
N GLY A 25 -11.03 -13.19 -30.72
CA GLY A 25 -12.39 -13.19 -30.19
C GLY A 25 -13.34 -12.47 -31.12
N LEU A 26 -14.05 -13.22 -31.99
CA LEU A 26 -15.22 -12.74 -32.73
C LEU A 26 -16.35 -12.44 -31.73
N SER A 27 -16.32 -11.25 -31.16
CA SER A 27 -17.46 -10.57 -30.56
C SER A 27 -17.26 -9.08 -30.82
N ARG A 28 -18.37 -8.34 -31.03
CA ARG A 28 -18.39 -6.95 -31.47
C ARG A 28 -17.76 -6.00 -30.44
N PHE A 29 -16.42 -5.98 -30.37
CA PHE A 29 -15.70 -4.90 -29.73
C PHE A 29 -15.80 -3.68 -30.64
N ARG A 30 -16.49 -2.64 -30.19
CA ARG A 30 -16.26 -1.30 -30.71
C ARG A 30 -14.75 -1.08 -30.63
N GLY A 31 -14.11 -0.81 -31.76
CA GLY A 31 -12.73 -0.38 -31.77
C GLY A 31 -12.56 0.78 -30.79
N PRO A 32 -11.37 0.96 -30.21
CA PRO A 32 -11.19 1.95 -29.17
C PRO A 32 -11.54 3.33 -29.74
N GLU A 33 -12.51 4.00 -29.11
CA GLU A 33 -13.12 5.22 -29.63
C GLU A 33 -12.07 6.34 -29.63
N GLU A 34 -11.78 6.87 -30.82
CA GLU A 34 -10.94 8.05 -30.98
C GLU A 34 -11.80 9.28 -30.64
N ILE A 35 -11.36 10.04 -29.64
CA ILE A 35 -12.06 11.21 -29.13
C ILE A 35 -11.23 12.48 -29.36
N GLN A 36 -11.91 13.62 -29.31
CA GLN A 36 -11.22 14.90 -29.16
C GLN A 36 -10.52 14.98 -27.81
N ALA A 37 -9.32 15.57 -27.80
CA ALA A 37 -8.56 15.77 -26.58
C ALA A 37 -9.38 16.56 -25.55
N TYR A 38 -9.31 16.15 -24.28
CA TYR A 38 -9.95 16.92 -23.22
C TYR A 38 -9.24 18.26 -23.00
N PRO A 39 -9.96 19.27 -22.47
CA PRO A 39 -9.33 20.49 -21.98
C PRO A 39 -8.25 20.18 -20.93
N ALA A 40 -7.16 20.95 -20.93
CA ALA A 40 -6.02 20.73 -20.03
C ALA A 40 -6.41 20.69 -18.54
N ALA A 41 -7.41 21.46 -18.12
CA ALA A 41 -7.91 21.48 -16.73
C ALA A 41 -8.47 20.13 -16.25
N ARG A 42 -8.93 19.28 -17.17
CA ARG A 42 -9.43 17.93 -16.87
C ARG A 42 -8.32 16.88 -16.78
N VAL A 43 -7.10 17.21 -17.20
CA VAL A 43 -5.97 16.28 -17.14
C VAL A 43 -5.40 16.31 -15.72
N LEU A 44 -5.41 15.16 -15.05
CA LEU A 44 -4.81 14.98 -13.73
C LEU A 44 -3.34 14.58 -13.80
N ARG A 45 -2.94 13.82 -14.84
CA ARG A 45 -1.57 13.37 -15.04
C ARG A 45 -1.28 13.13 -16.52
N SER A 46 -0.03 13.40 -16.89
CA SER A 46 0.55 12.98 -18.16
C SER A 46 1.72 12.06 -17.86
N ALA A 47 1.87 10.98 -18.63
CA ALA A 47 2.99 10.05 -18.47
C ALA A 47 3.44 9.55 -19.84
N VAL A 48 4.72 9.17 -19.94
CA VAL A 48 5.25 8.44 -21.09
C VAL A 48 5.70 7.08 -20.61
N LEU A 49 5.06 6.03 -21.11
CA LEU A 49 5.37 4.64 -20.75
C LEU A 49 5.79 3.92 -22.03
N ASP A 50 7.01 3.38 -22.05
CA ASP A 50 7.60 2.69 -23.21
C ASP A 50 7.53 3.52 -24.50
N GLY A 51 7.75 4.84 -24.39
CA GLY A 51 7.69 5.78 -25.50
C GLY A 51 6.27 6.17 -25.95
N ILE A 52 5.23 5.68 -25.28
CA ILE A 52 3.82 6.00 -25.58
C ILE A 52 3.31 7.01 -24.57
N SER A 53 2.72 8.11 -25.06
CA SER A 53 2.13 9.15 -24.22
C SER A 53 0.71 8.78 -23.77
N TYR A 54 0.46 8.95 -22.47
CA TYR A 54 -0.84 8.73 -21.83
C TYR A 54 -1.32 9.98 -21.09
N LYS A 55 -2.64 10.12 -20.97
CA LYS A 55 -3.33 11.15 -20.19
C LYS A 55 -4.34 10.48 -19.26
N LEU A 56 -4.29 10.83 -17.98
CA LEU A 56 -5.32 10.51 -17.00
C LEU A 56 -6.22 11.73 -16.81
N ALA A 57 -7.52 11.54 -16.94
CA ALA A 57 -8.53 12.57 -16.77
C ALA A 57 -9.22 12.52 -15.40
N ASP A 58 -9.92 13.60 -15.06
CA ASP A 58 -10.68 13.79 -13.82
C ASP A 58 -11.92 12.87 -13.65
N ASP A 59 -12.35 12.22 -14.73
CA ASP A 59 -13.40 11.18 -14.72
C ASP A 59 -12.85 9.76 -14.47
N GLY A 60 -11.53 9.65 -14.29
CA GLY A 60 -10.79 8.42 -14.07
C GLY A 60 -10.42 7.67 -15.34
N ASN A 61 -10.76 8.20 -16.53
CA ASN A 61 -10.37 7.59 -17.79
C ASN A 61 -8.90 7.83 -18.12
N VAL A 62 -8.28 6.79 -18.67
CA VAL A 62 -6.92 6.82 -19.20
C VAL A 62 -7.01 6.76 -20.72
N PHE A 63 -6.25 7.64 -21.36
CA PHE A 63 -6.20 7.73 -22.81
C PHE A 63 -4.77 7.62 -23.31
N ARG A 64 -4.60 6.95 -24.46
CA ARG A 64 -3.39 7.03 -25.28
C ARG A 64 -3.48 8.24 -26.20
N VAL A 65 -2.41 9.02 -26.29
CA VAL A 65 -2.36 10.22 -27.15
C VAL A 65 -1.90 9.84 -28.57
N ILE A 66 -2.63 10.28 -29.59
CA ILE A 66 -2.23 10.20 -31.01
C ILE A 66 -1.77 11.60 -31.44
N THR A 67 -0.49 11.88 -31.23
CA THR A 67 0.09 13.22 -31.44
C THR A 67 -0.12 13.75 -32.86
N GLU A 68 0.02 12.90 -33.88
CA GLU A 68 -0.14 13.27 -35.29
C GLU A 68 -1.53 13.84 -35.62
N ARG A 69 -2.56 13.43 -34.87
CA ARG A 69 -3.95 13.80 -35.11
C ARG A 69 -4.51 14.75 -34.04
N GLY A 70 -3.79 14.96 -32.94
CA GLY A 70 -4.28 15.71 -31.79
C GLY A 70 -5.46 15.04 -31.07
N THR A 71 -5.69 13.74 -31.31
CA THR A 71 -6.80 12.96 -30.77
C THR A 71 -6.30 11.95 -29.77
N TRP A 72 -7.23 11.45 -28.95
CA TRP A 72 -6.95 10.49 -27.90
C TRP A 72 -7.76 9.21 -28.11
N THR A 73 -7.20 8.08 -27.68
CA THR A 73 -7.87 6.78 -27.73
C THR A 73 -8.07 6.27 -26.31
N TRP A 74 -9.30 5.95 -25.93
CA TRP A 74 -9.60 5.39 -24.61
C TRP A 74 -8.88 4.05 -24.39
N VAL A 75 -8.32 3.86 -23.19
CA VAL A 75 -7.56 2.67 -22.81
C VAL A 75 -8.22 1.94 -21.65
N ASP A 76 -8.54 2.65 -20.57
CA ASP A 76 -9.07 2.07 -19.35
C ASP A 76 -9.76 3.15 -18.50
N ARG A 77 -10.45 2.72 -17.44
CA ARG A 77 -10.90 3.60 -16.34
C ARG A 77 -10.33 3.08 -15.03
N ILE A 78 -9.52 3.89 -14.36
CA ILE A 78 -8.78 3.46 -13.17
C ILE A 78 -9.39 3.93 -11.84
N PHE A 79 -10.34 4.86 -11.85
CA PHE A 79 -11.16 5.19 -10.69
C PHE A 79 -12.53 5.72 -11.11
N ASP A 80 -13.46 5.76 -10.16
CA ASP A 80 -14.79 6.34 -10.35
C ASP A 80 -15.03 7.48 -9.34
N PRO A 81 -15.01 8.76 -9.77
CA PRO A 81 -15.22 9.89 -8.87
C PRO A 81 -16.54 9.82 -8.11
N GLU A 82 -17.60 9.30 -8.74
CA GLU A 82 -18.90 9.18 -8.08
C GLU A 82 -18.87 8.10 -7.01
N SER A 83 -18.17 6.99 -7.25
CA SER A 83 -17.95 5.96 -6.24
C SER A 83 -17.17 6.50 -5.05
N ILE A 84 -16.10 7.25 -5.31
CA ILE A 84 -15.31 7.90 -4.25
C ILE A 84 -16.20 8.84 -3.43
N ALA A 85 -16.99 9.70 -4.09
CA ALA A 85 -17.88 10.64 -3.41
C ALA A 85 -18.98 9.96 -2.59
N ARG A 86 -19.42 8.74 -2.97
CA ARG A 86 -20.35 7.93 -2.19
C ARG A 86 -19.69 7.29 -0.96
N HIS A 87 -18.44 6.85 -1.09
CA HIS A 87 -17.73 6.14 -0.03
C HIS A 87 -16.96 7.05 0.92
N ILE A 88 -16.61 8.26 0.52
CA ILE A 88 -15.82 9.21 1.31
C ILE A 88 -16.61 10.51 1.43
N VAL A 89 -17.03 10.81 2.65
CA VAL A 89 -17.85 11.99 2.96
C VAL A 89 -17.07 12.93 3.88
N LYS A 90 -16.91 14.18 3.47
CA LYS A 90 -16.33 15.26 4.28
C LYS A 90 -17.45 16.08 4.94
N GLU A 91 -17.39 16.25 6.25
CA GLU A 91 -18.33 17.04 7.04
C GLU A 91 -17.57 17.90 8.06
N GLY A 92 -17.47 19.20 7.77
CA GLY A 92 -16.54 20.07 8.51
C GLY A 92 -15.11 19.56 8.35
N ASP A 93 -14.41 19.43 9.47
CA ASP A 93 -13.02 18.92 9.51
C ASP A 93 -12.94 17.39 9.57
N ALA A 94 -14.08 16.70 9.73
CA ALA A 94 -14.12 15.25 9.83
C ALA A 94 -14.34 14.60 8.47
N ILE A 95 -13.62 13.51 8.23
CA ILE A 95 -13.74 12.69 7.01
C ILE A 95 -14.21 11.31 7.41
N TYR A 96 -15.17 10.77 6.67
CA TYR A 96 -15.78 9.49 6.97
C TYR A 96 -15.71 8.58 5.76
N ARG A 97 -15.43 7.30 6.00
CA ARG A 97 -15.76 6.23 5.07
C ARG A 97 -17.17 5.72 5.33
N VAL A 98 -17.94 5.54 4.27
CA VAL A 98 -19.29 4.95 4.32
C VAL A 98 -19.21 3.52 3.83
N ASP A 99 -19.63 2.58 4.67
CA ASP A 99 -19.81 1.19 4.25
C ASP A 99 -21.02 1.11 3.29
N PRO A 100 -20.83 0.59 2.07
CA PRO A 100 -21.87 0.57 1.05
C PRO A 100 -23.05 -0.36 1.40
N ASP A 101 -22.81 -1.40 2.21
CA ASP A 101 -23.82 -2.38 2.56
C ASP A 101 -24.65 -1.93 3.77
N SER A 102 -23.98 -1.37 4.78
CA SER A 102 -24.63 -0.99 6.05
C SER A 102 -24.98 0.49 6.16
N SER A 103 -24.45 1.33 5.26
CA SER A 103 -24.44 2.80 5.39
C SER A 103 -23.78 3.30 6.68
N LYS A 104 -23.11 2.43 7.43
CA LYS A 104 -22.40 2.80 8.65
C LYS A 104 -21.22 3.69 8.27
N ARG A 105 -21.01 4.73 9.09
CA ARG A 105 -19.94 5.70 8.89
C ARG A 105 -18.79 5.43 9.85
N TYR A 106 -17.59 5.50 9.30
CA TYR A 106 -16.34 5.22 9.95
C TYR A 106 -15.46 6.46 9.82
N GLN A 107 -15.22 7.16 10.92
CA GLN A 107 -14.33 8.31 10.90
C GLN A 107 -12.93 7.87 10.48
N LEU A 108 -12.38 8.56 9.49
CA LEU A 108 -11.02 8.38 9.02
C LEU A 108 -10.06 9.22 9.87
N LEU A 109 -8.84 8.72 9.99
CA LEU A 109 -7.85 9.12 10.95
C LEU A 109 -6.65 9.74 10.21
N LYS A 110 -6.22 10.88 10.74
CA LYS A 110 -4.91 11.48 10.46
C LYS A 110 -3.85 11.00 11.44
N GLU A 111 -4.29 10.50 12.60
CA GLU A 111 -3.45 10.04 13.68
C GLU A 111 -3.92 8.68 14.18
N PHE A 112 -2.98 7.76 14.37
CA PHE A 112 -3.25 6.42 14.86
C PHE A 112 -1.97 5.87 15.50
N ALA A 113 -2.12 5.14 16.60
CA ALA A 113 -1.00 4.43 17.22
C ALA A 113 -1.45 3.08 17.79
N ASP A 114 -0.59 2.08 17.70
CA ASP A 114 -0.82 0.75 18.28
C ASP A 114 0.53 0.05 18.57
N GLY A 115 0.73 -0.35 19.83
CA GLY A 115 1.88 -1.15 20.28
C GLY A 115 1.55 -2.64 20.44
N PHE A 116 0.39 -3.10 19.96
CA PHE A 116 0.00 -4.52 19.98
C PHE A 116 -0.09 -5.18 21.37
N GLU A 117 -0.33 -4.37 22.41
CA GLU A 117 -0.46 -4.84 23.79
C GLU A 117 -1.85 -5.38 24.13
N ASP A 118 -1.89 -6.18 25.21
CA ASP A 118 -3.10 -6.74 25.85
C ASP A 118 -3.97 -7.65 24.97
N VAL A 119 -3.35 -8.33 24.00
CA VAL A 119 -4.02 -9.24 23.08
C VAL A 119 -3.55 -10.70 23.31
N PRO A 120 -4.42 -11.71 23.09
CA PRO A 120 -3.99 -13.10 23.07
C PRO A 120 -2.94 -13.34 21.98
N GLU A 121 -2.12 -14.38 22.09
CA GLU A 121 -1.21 -14.74 21.00
C GLU A 121 -1.92 -15.53 19.90
N GLY A 122 -1.34 -15.55 18.70
CA GLY A 122 -1.80 -16.39 17.60
C GLY A 122 -3.09 -15.88 16.94
N VAL A 123 -3.96 -16.82 16.52
CA VAL A 123 -5.15 -16.50 15.71
C VAL A 123 -6.17 -15.68 16.49
N ASP A 124 -6.36 -15.98 17.78
CA ASP A 124 -7.28 -15.22 18.64
C ASP A 124 -6.81 -13.77 18.79
N GLY A 125 -5.51 -13.57 18.96
CA GLY A 125 -4.87 -12.26 18.95
C GLY A 125 -5.13 -11.48 17.68
N LEU A 126 -4.87 -12.10 16.52
CA LEU A 126 -5.15 -11.50 15.22
C LEU A 126 -6.61 -11.07 15.12
N ARG A 127 -7.56 -11.94 15.51
CA ARG A 127 -8.99 -11.60 15.50
C ARG A 127 -9.30 -10.40 16.40
N SER A 128 -8.68 -10.29 17.58
CA SER A 128 -8.87 -9.14 18.48
C SER A 128 -8.29 -7.83 17.94
N LEU A 129 -7.30 -7.88 17.04
CA LEU A 129 -6.79 -6.69 16.36
C LEU A 129 -7.77 -6.18 15.29
N ILE A 130 -8.50 -7.07 14.62
CA ILE A 130 -9.38 -6.67 13.51
C ILE A 130 -10.71 -6.10 14.01
N GLY A 131 -10.88 -4.78 13.86
CA GLY A 131 -12.15 -4.10 14.12
C GLY A 131 -12.00 -2.61 14.45
N GLU A 132 -13.14 -1.97 14.72
CA GLU A 132 -13.22 -0.54 15.04
C GLU A 132 -12.47 -0.12 16.30
N GLN A 133 -12.24 -1.06 17.23
CA GLN A 133 -11.59 -0.76 18.51
C GLN A 133 -10.08 -0.52 18.32
N ARG A 134 -9.41 -1.43 17.62
CA ARG A 134 -7.97 -1.35 17.34
C ARG A 134 -7.63 -0.73 15.98
N LYS A 135 -8.66 -0.39 15.19
CA LYS A 135 -8.55 0.26 13.88
C LYS A 135 -7.79 -0.53 12.82
N TRP A 136 -7.41 -1.78 13.06
CA TRP A 136 -7.00 -2.67 11.98
C TRP A 136 -8.24 -3.27 11.32
N THR A 137 -8.26 -3.32 9.99
CA THR A 137 -9.46 -3.69 9.23
C THR A 137 -9.28 -4.96 8.45
N GLU A 138 -8.04 -5.31 8.12
CA GLU A 138 -7.74 -6.49 7.35
C GLU A 138 -6.34 -7.01 7.64
N PHE A 139 -6.06 -8.20 7.09
CA PHE A 139 -4.73 -8.75 6.97
C PHE A 139 -4.60 -9.44 5.61
N THR A 140 -3.37 -9.61 5.13
CA THR A 140 -3.08 -10.27 3.86
C THR A 140 -2.15 -11.45 4.10
N LEU A 141 -2.57 -12.64 3.65
CA LEU A 141 -1.75 -13.87 3.62
C LEU A 141 -1.71 -14.39 2.19
N GLN A 142 -0.92 -13.75 1.34
CA GLN A 142 -0.75 -14.15 -0.06
C GLN A 142 0.47 -15.06 -0.17
N THR A 143 0.26 -16.35 -0.37
CA THR A 143 1.34 -17.36 -0.35
C THR A 143 1.19 -18.34 -1.51
N PRO A 144 2.13 -19.28 -1.73
CA PRO A 144 1.93 -20.35 -2.69
C PRO A 144 0.67 -21.19 -2.46
N GLN A 145 0.15 -21.26 -1.22
CA GLN A 145 -1.09 -21.97 -0.88
C GLN A 145 -2.35 -21.11 -1.10
N THR A 146 -2.21 -19.78 -1.12
CA THR A 146 -3.28 -18.80 -1.39
C THR A 146 -2.82 -17.72 -2.38
N PRO A 147 -2.49 -18.10 -3.62
CA PRO A 147 -1.76 -17.22 -4.54
C PRO A 147 -2.62 -16.11 -5.14
N ALA A 148 -3.92 -16.36 -5.35
CA ALA A 148 -4.85 -15.39 -5.95
C ALA A 148 -5.60 -14.58 -4.89
N VAL A 149 -6.13 -13.42 -5.32
CA VAL A 149 -6.94 -12.53 -4.47
C VAL A 149 -8.12 -13.25 -3.85
N SER A 150 -8.84 -14.02 -4.65
CA SER A 150 -9.97 -14.83 -4.18
C SER A 150 -9.56 -15.78 -3.05
N ASP A 151 -8.36 -16.37 -3.13
CA ASP A 151 -7.91 -17.44 -2.24
C ASP A 151 -7.56 -16.87 -0.87
N TYR A 152 -6.72 -15.83 -0.81
CA TYR A 152 -6.35 -15.24 0.48
C TYR A 152 -7.51 -14.45 1.10
N VAL A 153 -8.44 -13.90 0.31
CA VAL A 153 -9.68 -13.30 0.83
C VAL A 153 -10.58 -14.37 1.44
N ALA A 154 -10.71 -15.53 0.79
CA ALA A 154 -11.45 -16.67 1.34
C ALA A 154 -10.82 -17.17 2.65
N LEU A 155 -9.50 -17.35 2.69
CA LEU A 155 -8.77 -17.77 3.90
C LEU A 155 -8.97 -16.75 5.03
N ARG A 156 -8.78 -15.45 4.76
CA ARG A 156 -9.03 -14.38 5.73
C ARG A 156 -10.42 -14.49 6.33
N ASN A 157 -11.44 -14.63 5.48
CA ASN A 157 -12.82 -14.77 5.93
C ASN A 157 -13.02 -16.03 6.78
N GLN A 158 -12.38 -17.15 6.46
CA GLN A 158 -12.46 -18.37 7.27
C GLN A 158 -11.80 -18.18 8.64
N ILE A 159 -10.62 -17.56 8.71
CA ILE A 159 -9.91 -17.26 9.97
C ILE A 159 -10.74 -16.34 10.86
N LEU A 160 -11.26 -15.25 10.30
CA LEU A 160 -12.09 -14.28 11.02
C LEU A 160 -13.40 -14.89 11.53
N ASN A 161 -13.96 -15.86 10.83
CA ASN A 161 -15.19 -16.57 11.23
C ASN A 161 -14.92 -17.84 12.05
N GLU A 162 -13.71 -18.02 12.57
CA GLU A 162 -13.33 -19.18 13.41
C GLU A 162 -13.45 -20.54 12.72
N LYS A 163 -13.36 -20.55 11.39
CA LYS A 163 -13.48 -21.77 10.55
C LYS A 163 -12.13 -22.33 10.11
N ALA A 164 -11.05 -21.56 10.24
CA ALA A 164 -9.70 -21.98 9.86
C ALA A 164 -8.64 -21.28 10.74
N GLY A 165 -7.42 -21.81 10.71
CA GLY A 165 -6.22 -21.16 11.22
C GLY A 165 -5.30 -20.71 10.09
N PHE A 166 -4.06 -20.41 10.45
CA PHE A 166 -2.98 -20.17 9.48
C PHE A 166 -2.63 -21.45 8.71
N ILE A 167 -2.18 -21.30 7.46
CA ILE A 167 -1.73 -22.41 6.60
C ILE A 167 -0.19 -22.46 6.59
N ASP A 168 0.43 -21.48 5.93
CA ASP A 168 1.88 -21.41 5.71
C ASP A 168 2.48 -20.02 5.98
N ALA A 169 1.64 -18.98 6.08
CA ALA A 169 1.97 -17.67 6.59
C ALA A 169 1.12 -17.33 7.83
N SER A 170 1.64 -16.48 8.70
CA SER A 170 0.94 -16.01 9.88
C SER A 170 1.19 -14.53 10.13
N VAL A 171 0.19 -13.86 10.68
CA VAL A 171 0.29 -12.49 11.20
C VAL A 171 -0.49 -12.43 12.50
N GLY A 172 0.11 -11.93 13.57
CA GLY A 172 -0.58 -11.79 14.85
C GLY A 172 0.36 -11.44 16.01
N PRO A 173 -0.21 -11.15 17.19
CA PRO A 173 0.58 -10.79 18.36
C PRO A 173 1.50 -11.92 18.83
N SER A 174 2.67 -11.55 19.34
CA SER A 174 3.66 -12.48 19.87
C SER A 174 4.47 -11.86 21.00
N LYS A 175 4.73 -12.65 22.06
CA LYS A 175 5.64 -12.32 23.17
C LYS A 175 7.09 -12.72 22.92
N LEU A 176 7.40 -13.27 21.75
CA LEU A 176 8.76 -13.74 21.46
C LEU A 176 9.76 -12.59 21.46
N HIS A 177 9.38 -11.47 20.83
CA HIS A 177 10.09 -10.21 20.85
C HIS A 177 9.08 -9.10 21.05
N ALA A 178 9.42 -8.13 21.88
CA ALA A 178 8.70 -6.87 22.04
C ALA A 178 9.76 -5.76 22.13
N HIS A 179 9.51 -4.62 21.48
CA HIS A 179 10.36 -3.44 21.64
C HIS A 179 9.97 -2.72 22.91
N SER A 180 8.68 -2.41 23.04
CA SER A 180 8.07 -1.91 24.27
C SER A 180 7.13 -2.96 24.85
N GLY A 181 6.66 -2.76 26.09
CA GLY A 181 5.63 -3.62 26.69
C GLY A 181 5.99 -5.11 26.79
N GLN A 182 5.08 -5.97 26.34
CA GLN A 182 5.17 -7.44 26.43
C GLN A 182 4.95 -8.14 25.09
N GLN A 183 4.44 -7.45 24.07
CA GLN A 183 4.06 -8.06 22.80
C GLN A 183 4.41 -7.16 21.61
N SER A 184 4.60 -7.78 20.46
CA SER A 184 4.65 -7.08 19.19
C SER A 184 3.87 -7.85 18.12
N LEU A 185 3.66 -7.23 16.96
CA LEU A 185 3.10 -7.93 15.80
C LEU A 185 4.17 -8.79 15.15
N ARG A 186 3.94 -10.10 15.05
CA ARG A 186 4.81 -11.02 14.31
C ARG A 186 4.20 -11.38 12.96
N CYS A 187 5.00 -11.23 11.91
CA CYS A 187 4.69 -11.60 10.53
C CYS A 187 5.66 -12.69 10.07
N ILE A 188 5.12 -13.82 9.60
CA ILE A 188 5.90 -14.92 8.99
C ILE A 188 5.39 -15.12 7.57
N CYS A 189 6.29 -14.97 6.59
CA CYS A 189 5.94 -15.09 5.18
C CYS A 189 6.85 -16.12 4.48
N PRO A 190 6.30 -17.19 3.88
CA PRO A 190 7.09 -18.13 3.10
C PRO A 190 7.58 -17.49 1.80
N ALA A 191 8.63 -18.06 1.20
CA ALA A 191 9.06 -17.65 -0.12
C ALA A 191 7.94 -17.81 -1.15
N LYS A 192 7.90 -16.89 -2.11
CA LYS A 192 6.95 -16.94 -3.22
C LYS A 192 7.25 -18.13 -4.15
N SER A 193 6.23 -18.61 -4.85
CA SER A 193 6.45 -19.53 -5.97
C SER A 193 6.98 -18.79 -7.22
N SER A 194 7.49 -19.54 -8.20
CA SER A 194 7.93 -18.98 -9.49
C SER A 194 6.82 -18.30 -10.29
N ARG A 195 5.55 -18.60 -10.00
CA ARG A 195 4.37 -18.00 -10.66
C ARG A 195 3.87 -16.73 -9.98
N MET A 196 4.43 -16.39 -8.82
CA MET A 196 4.02 -15.23 -8.04
C MET A 196 5.05 -14.11 -8.17
N ILE A 197 4.58 -12.88 -8.12
CA ILE A 197 5.43 -11.67 -8.07
C ILE A 197 6.00 -11.46 -6.66
N CYS A 198 5.19 -11.72 -5.63
CA CYS A 198 5.55 -11.64 -4.22
C CYS A 198 4.68 -12.58 -3.39
N ALA A 199 5.14 -12.94 -2.19
CA ALA A 199 4.29 -13.42 -1.11
C ALA A 199 4.07 -12.29 -0.08
N LYS A 200 3.05 -12.38 0.77
CA LYS A 200 2.70 -11.36 1.77
C LYS A 200 2.25 -11.97 3.09
N ALA A 201 2.59 -11.31 4.20
CA ALA A 201 2.07 -11.55 5.55
C ALA A 201 2.05 -10.21 6.31
N SER A 202 0.90 -9.56 6.37
CA SER A 202 0.79 -8.15 6.79
C SER A 202 -0.57 -7.84 7.41
N LEU A 203 -0.61 -6.78 8.21
CA LEU A 203 -1.80 -6.21 8.83
C LEU A 203 -2.13 -4.87 8.16
N GLY A 204 -3.41 -4.58 7.94
CA GLY A 204 -3.85 -3.41 7.20
C GLY A 204 -4.96 -2.64 7.90
N THR A 205 -4.90 -1.31 7.81
CA THR A 205 -5.97 -0.42 8.25
C THR A 205 -6.50 0.40 7.09
N GLY A 206 -7.82 0.39 6.97
CA GLY A 206 -8.58 1.23 6.07
C GLY A 206 -9.17 2.48 6.71
N PHE A 207 -8.73 2.81 7.92
CA PHE A 207 -9.18 3.98 8.66
C PHE A 207 -8.32 5.21 8.42
N VAL A 208 -7.20 5.11 7.70
CA VAL A 208 -6.36 6.28 7.44
C VAL A 208 -6.91 7.11 6.27
N TYR A 209 -6.57 8.39 6.23
CA TYR A 209 -6.86 9.24 5.07
C TYR A 209 -5.85 10.37 4.96
N PHE A 210 -5.09 10.43 3.87
CA PHE A 210 -4.16 11.50 3.56
C PHE A 210 -4.35 11.96 2.11
N GLU A 211 -4.35 13.27 1.89
CA GLU A 211 -4.58 13.88 0.59
C GLU A 211 -3.41 14.77 0.15
N GLN A 212 -3.52 15.28 -1.07
CA GLN A 212 -2.51 16.15 -1.63
C GLN A 212 -2.21 17.38 -0.73
N ASN A 213 -0.94 17.76 -0.68
CA ASN A 213 -0.37 18.84 0.12
C ASN A 213 -0.35 18.58 1.63
N GLU A 214 -0.58 17.34 2.06
CA GLU A 214 -0.41 16.96 3.46
C GLU A 214 0.92 16.28 3.71
N HIS A 215 1.31 16.28 4.99
CA HIS A 215 2.43 15.50 5.50
C HIS A 215 1.90 14.19 6.05
N PHE A 216 2.53 13.09 5.65
CA PHE A 216 2.37 11.79 6.26
C PHE A 216 3.64 11.48 7.05
N TRP A 217 3.51 11.40 8.37
CA TRP A 217 4.55 10.90 9.23
C TRP A 217 4.16 9.51 9.73
N PHE A 218 5.07 8.56 9.57
CA PHE A 218 4.98 7.20 10.06
C PHE A 218 6.20 6.88 10.90
N GLN A 219 6.00 6.21 12.02
CA GLN A 219 7.07 5.62 12.82
C GLN A 219 6.66 4.22 13.26
N ALA A 220 7.60 3.30 13.24
CA ALA A 220 7.44 1.99 13.85
C ALA A 220 8.82 1.42 14.20
N TRP A 221 8.82 0.45 15.11
CA TRP A 221 9.98 -0.38 15.39
C TRP A 221 9.89 -1.68 14.61
N PHE A 222 10.97 -2.06 13.95
CA PHE A 222 11.05 -3.27 13.15
C PHE A 222 12.20 -4.15 13.62
N ARG A 223 11.98 -5.46 13.64
CA ARG A 223 13.04 -6.46 13.88
C ARG A 223 12.89 -7.58 12.86
N ILE A 224 13.94 -7.82 12.08
CA ILE A 224 14.00 -8.95 11.16
C ILE A 224 14.77 -10.07 11.84
N ASP A 225 14.15 -11.22 12.03
CA ASP A 225 14.82 -12.38 12.62
C ASP A 225 15.50 -13.23 11.55
N GLY A 226 16.75 -13.60 11.80
CA GLY A 226 17.58 -14.39 10.90
C GLY A 226 18.05 -13.60 9.67
N SER A 227 18.41 -14.32 8.61
CA SER A 227 19.06 -13.74 7.43
C SER A 227 18.11 -13.38 6.28
N THR A 228 16.86 -13.85 6.31
CA THR A 228 15.90 -13.62 5.23
C THR A 228 15.14 -12.32 5.46
N ARG A 229 15.35 -11.37 4.55
CA ARG A 229 14.77 -10.03 4.65
C ARG A 229 13.56 -9.88 3.74
N PRO A 230 12.44 -9.30 4.22
CA PRO A 230 11.31 -8.95 3.36
C PRO A 230 11.70 -7.82 2.41
N PHE A 231 10.93 -7.62 1.35
CA PHE A 231 11.17 -6.56 0.38
C PHE A 231 10.50 -5.24 0.78
N THR A 232 9.29 -5.30 1.34
CA THR A 232 8.51 -4.14 1.76
C THR A 232 8.07 -4.29 3.22
N LEU A 233 8.17 -3.21 4.00
CA LEU A 233 7.85 -3.14 5.43
C LEU A 233 6.51 -2.43 5.70
N ALA A 234 6.16 -1.45 4.87
CA ALA A 234 4.89 -0.74 4.93
C ALA A 234 4.46 -0.21 3.55
N ASP A 235 3.16 -0.08 3.32
CA ASP A 235 2.58 0.47 2.08
C ASP A 235 1.45 1.45 2.42
N LEU A 236 1.50 2.66 1.88
CA LEU A 236 0.45 3.67 1.98
C LEU A 236 -0.24 3.76 0.62
N GLU A 237 -1.45 3.23 0.52
CA GLU A 237 -2.15 2.97 -0.75
C GLU A 237 -3.49 3.73 -0.86
N GLY A 238 -3.90 4.02 -2.09
CA GLY A 238 -5.23 4.57 -2.40
C GLY A 238 -6.13 3.50 -2.99
N ARG A 239 -7.05 2.94 -2.19
CA ARG A 239 -7.86 1.77 -2.56
C ARG A 239 -8.96 2.05 -3.57
N GLU A 240 -9.37 3.31 -3.70
CA GLU A 240 -10.39 3.71 -4.67
C GLU A 240 -9.83 3.85 -6.10
N VAL A 241 -8.53 3.55 -6.28
CA VAL A 241 -7.86 3.50 -7.59
C VAL A 241 -7.46 2.06 -7.89
N LYS A 242 -7.72 1.61 -9.13
CA LYS A 242 -7.41 0.27 -9.63
C LYS A 242 -5.94 -0.10 -9.36
N GLU A 243 -5.71 -1.32 -8.89
CA GLU A 243 -4.41 -1.85 -8.41
C GLU A 243 -3.82 -1.19 -7.16
N SER A 244 -4.57 -0.31 -6.49
CA SER A 244 -4.17 0.37 -5.24
C SER A 244 -2.76 0.96 -5.36
N PRO A 245 -2.51 1.93 -6.25
CA PRO A 245 -1.22 2.60 -6.30
C PRO A 245 -0.93 3.26 -4.95
N GLY A 246 0.34 3.22 -4.57
CA GLY A 246 0.77 3.55 -3.22
C GLY A 246 2.23 3.96 -3.17
N ILE A 247 2.63 4.59 -2.09
CA ILE A 247 4.04 4.81 -1.77
C ILE A 247 4.43 3.82 -0.67
N ARG A 248 5.57 3.15 -0.83
CA ARG A 248 5.94 2.02 0.03
C ARG A 248 7.35 2.14 0.58
N LEU A 249 7.50 1.77 1.85
CA LEU A 249 8.77 1.67 2.57
C LEU A 249 9.39 0.29 2.36
N MET A 250 10.61 0.24 1.87
CA MET A 250 11.23 -0.95 1.29
C MET A 250 12.66 -1.19 1.78
N LEU A 251 13.11 -2.42 1.61
CA LEU A 251 14.53 -2.80 1.66
C LEU A 251 15.05 -3.05 0.24
N PHE A 252 15.66 -2.04 -0.36
CA PHE A 252 16.30 -2.18 -1.65
C PHE A 252 17.48 -3.14 -1.60
N ASP A 253 17.56 -3.98 -2.63
CA ASP A 253 18.59 -5.03 -2.76
C ASP A 253 18.64 -5.96 -1.52
N GLY A 254 17.50 -6.03 -0.82
CA GLY A 254 17.31 -6.74 0.42
C GLY A 254 17.93 -6.08 1.64
N GLN A 255 18.62 -4.94 1.56
CA GLN A 255 19.45 -4.47 2.67
C GLN A 255 19.29 -3.01 3.09
N GLU A 256 18.88 -2.14 2.18
CA GLU A 256 18.94 -0.69 2.40
C GLU A 256 17.53 -0.11 2.45
N LEU A 257 17.20 0.63 3.51
CA LEU A 257 15.93 1.36 3.55
C LEU A 257 15.81 2.33 2.38
N GLY A 258 14.62 2.38 1.80
CA GLY A 258 14.25 3.38 0.82
C GLY A 258 12.76 3.34 0.52
N VAL A 259 12.33 4.13 -0.45
CA VAL A 259 10.92 4.29 -0.76
C VAL A 259 10.70 4.14 -2.26
N GLU A 260 9.56 3.56 -2.66
CA GLU A 260 9.13 3.54 -4.05
C GLU A 260 7.69 4.03 -4.14
N LEU A 261 7.39 4.89 -5.11
CA LEU A 261 6.02 5.13 -5.54
C LEU A 261 5.61 4.01 -6.50
N LYS A 262 4.73 3.09 -6.09
CA LYS A 262 4.18 1.97 -6.88
C LYS A 262 3.14 2.47 -7.91
N ALA A 263 3.52 3.41 -8.76
CA ALA A 263 2.69 3.95 -9.82
C ALA A 263 3.54 4.51 -10.97
N LEU A 264 2.98 4.54 -12.19
CA LEU A 264 3.60 5.16 -13.36
C LEU A 264 5.03 4.65 -13.61
N GLU A 265 6.01 5.57 -13.66
CA GLU A 265 7.44 5.30 -13.87
C GLU A 265 8.14 4.63 -12.66
N LYS A 266 7.41 4.46 -11.56
CA LYS A 266 7.87 3.84 -10.31
C LYS A 266 9.16 4.47 -9.75
N PRO A 267 9.16 5.78 -9.47
CA PRO A 267 10.33 6.46 -8.92
C PRO A 267 10.74 5.83 -7.59
N LYS A 268 12.07 5.71 -7.42
CA LYS A 268 12.71 5.08 -6.27
C LYS A 268 13.58 6.11 -5.56
N TYR A 269 13.33 6.29 -4.27
CA TYR A 269 14.09 7.16 -3.38
C TYR A 269 15.04 6.28 -2.59
N ARG A 270 16.32 6.33 -2.95
CA ARG A 270 17.37 5.47 -2.41
C ARG A 270 18.35 6.30 -1.60
N GLN A 271 19.05 5.63 -0.70
CA GLN A 271 20.18 6.21 0.00
C GLN A 271 21.29 6.57 -1.00
N ALA A 272 22.06 7.61 -0.67
CA ALA A 272 23.23 7.99 -1.45
C ALA A 272 24.26 6.85 -1.44
N SER A 273 24.93 6.62 -2.58
CA SER A 273 25.82 5.46 -2.79
C SER A 273 26.96 5.36 -1.77
N GLU A 274 27.43 6.50 -1.29
CA GLU A 274 28.56 6.70 -0.40
C GLU A 274 28.20 6.63 1.09
N ALA A 275 26.90 6.64 1.42
CA ALA A 275 26.39 6.72 2.78
C ALA A 275 25.36 5.61 3.09
N LYS A 276 25.47 4.47 2.40
CA LYS A 276 24.55 3.33 2.57
C LYS A 276 24.62 2.76 3.98
N VAL A 277 23.50 2.82 4.67
CA VAL A 277 23.24 2.19 5.95
C VAL A 277 22.46 0.91 5.71
N VAL A 278 23.05 -0.20 6.14
CA VAL A 278 22.41 -1.51 6.10
C VAL A 278 21.40 -1.59 7.24
N PHE A 279 20.19 -2.04 6.92
CA PHE A 279 19.19 -2.38 7.91
C PHE A 279 19.67 -3.63 8.67
N PRO A 280 19.88 -3.60 9.99
CA PRO A 280 20.38 -4.77 10.70
C PRO A 280 19.32 -5.86 10.89
N THR A 281 19.76 -7.08 11.16
CA THR A 281 18.92 -8.22 11.57
C THR A 281 19.13 -8.51 13.06
N ASP A 282 18.20 -9.26 13.65
CA ASP A 282 18.23 -9.74 15.04
C ASP A 282 18.34 -8.63 16.10
N GLN A 283 17.95 -7.40 15.75
CA GLN A 283 17.79 -6.26 16.66
C GLN A 283 16.63 -5.37 16.23
N TRP A 284 16.12 -4.58 17.18
CA TRP A 284 15.08 -3.59 16.93
C TRP A 284 15.69 -2.35 16.28
N VAL A 285 14.98 -1.81 15.29
CA VAL A 285 15.35 -0.62 14.53
C VAL A 285 14.17 0.32 14.50
N GLN A 286 14.35 1.56 14.92
CA GLN A 286 13.34 2.58 14.74
C GLN A 286 13.39 3.09 13.32
N VAL A 287 12.27 3.06 12.62
CA VAL A 287 12.14 3.69 11.31
C VAL A 287 11.13 4.81 11.39
N THR A 288 11.58 6.02 11.06
CA THR A 288 10.69 7.16 10.82
C THR A 288 10.65 7.43 9.31
N TRP A 289 9.46 7.60 8.78
CA TRP A 289 9.21 7.82 7.37
C TRP A 289 8.27 9.02 7.21
N HIS A 290 8.78 10.06 6.57
CA HIS A 290 8.05 11.28 6.24
C HIS A 290 7.82 11.35 4.74
N VAL A 291 6.59 11.70 4.35
CA VAL A 291 6.23 12.00 2.96
C VAL A 291 5.39 13.27 2.91
N PHE A 292 5.88 14.28 2.19
CA PHE A 292 5.01 15.35 1.70
C PHE A 292 4.31 14.89 0.42
N LEU A 293 2.98 14.85 0.44
CA LEU A 293 2.15 14.24 -0.62
C LEU A 293 1.90 15.21 -1.77
N HIS A 294 2.63 15.06 -2.88
CA HIS A 294 2.44 15.88 -4.08
C HIS A 294 2.72 15.07 -5.35
N PRO A 295 1.96 15.32 -6.45
CA PRO A 295 2.17 14.60 -7.71
C PRO A 295 3.50 14.91 -8.44
N ASP A 296 4.29 15.87 -7.96
CA ASP A 296 5.46 16.42 -8.68
C ASP A 296 6.52 16.90 -7.70
N GLU A 297 6.14 17.82 -6.80
CA GLU A 297 7.01 18.47 -5.81
C GLU A 297 6.98 17.77 -4.44
N GLY A 298 6.81 16.45 -4.43
CA GLY A 298 6.78 15.69 -3.18
C GLY A 298 8.15 15.66 -2.52
N HIS A 299 8.18 15.25 -1.26
CA HIS A 299 9.41 15.13 -0.48
C HIS A 299 9.33 13.83 0.33
N VAL A 300 10.41 13.06 0.30
CA VAL A 300 10.54 11.81 1.05
C VAL A 300 11.76 11.93 1.95
N GLN A 301 11.54 11.68 3.24
CA GLN A 301 12.61 11.51 4.20
C GLN A 301 12.45 10.21 4.98
N VAL A 302 13.55 9.49 5.19
CA VAL A 302 13.57 8.26 5.98
C VAL A 302 14.74 8.30 6.95
N TRP A 303 14.46 7.96 8.20
CA TRP A 303 15.46 7.81 9.25
C TRP A 303 15.50 6.37 9.73
N GLN A 304 16.71 5.88 9.98
CA GLN A 304 17.00 4.61 10.64
C GLN A 304 17.73 4.91 11.95
N ASP A 305 17.13 4.60 13.10
CA ASP A 305 17.68 4.90 14.42
C ASP A 305 18.14 6.37 14.53
N GLU A 306 17.25 7.30 14.20
CA GLU A 306 17.47 8.76 14.16
C GLU A 306 18.46 9.27 13.08
N GLN A 307 19.16 8.38 12.36
CA GLN A 307 20.03 8.76 11.24
C GLN A 307 19.21 8.96 9.96
N LEU A 308 19.26 10.15 9.35
CA LEU A 308 18.66 10.42 8.05
C LEU A 308 19.40 9.61 6.96
N VAL A 309 18.70 8.70 6.30
CA VAL A 309 19.25 7.80 5.27
C VAL A 309 18.71 8.08 3.86
N VAL A 310 17.52 8.68 3.76
CA VAL A 310 16.95 9.17 2.50
C VAL A 310 16.46 10.59 2.73
N ASP A 311 16.83 11.50 1.84
CA ASP A 311 16.25 12.83 1.70
C ASP A 311 16.18 13.13 0.20
N SER A 312 14.98 13.18 -0.36
CA SER A 312 14.80 13.30 -1.81
C SER A 312 13.47 13.92 -2.19
N HIS A 313 13.50 14.75 -3.23
CA HIS A 313 12.30 15.33 -3.83
C HIS A 313 11.84 14.55 -5.06
N GLY A 314 10.54 14.60 -5.33
CA GLY A 314 9.93 13.99 -6.50
C GLY A 314 8.47 13.62 -6.27
N PRO A 315 7.80 13.00 -7.26
CA PRO A 315 6.40 12.61 -7.15
C PRO A 315 6.18 11.56 -6.04
N THR A 316 5.39 11.92 -5.04
CA THR A 316 4.99 11.05 -3.92
C THR A 316 3.51 10.68 -3.97
N LEU A 317 2.77 11.27 -4.91
CA LEU A 317 1.39 10.97 -5.23
C LEU A 317 1.28 10.62 -6.73
N PRO A 318 0.48 9.62 -7.14
CA PRO A 318 0.38 9.25 -8.55
C PRO A 318 -0.19 10.36 -9.45
N PHE A 319 -1.17 11.13 -8.96
CA PHE A 319 -1.83 12.20 -9.72
C PHE A 319 -2.53 13.19 -8.78
N ARG A 320 -2.82 14.39 -9.30
CA ARG A 320 -3.52 15.44 -8.55
C ARG A 320 -4.90 14.98 -8.07
N GLY A 321 -5.20 15.21 -6.80
CA GLY A 321 -6.50 14.86 -6.20
C GLY A 321 -6.66 13.38 -5.82
N MET A 322 -5.63 12.55 -5.97
CA MET A 322 -5.63 11.23 -5.34
C MET A 322 -5.51 11.36 -3.81
N MET A 323 -6.11 10.41 -3.09
CA MET A 323 -5.90 10.21 -1.66
C MET A 323 -5.28 8.85 -1.38
N TYR A 324 -4.53 8.78 -0.28
CA TYR A 324 -4.18 7.54 0.38
C TYR A 324 -5.15 7.25 1.50
N ASP A 325 -5.72 6.06 1.52
CA ASP A 325 -6.79 5.70 2.42
C ASP A 325 -6.61 4.31 3.06
N SER A 326 -5.40 3.75 2.91
CA SER A 326 -5.02 2.44 3.39
C SER A 326 -3.57 2.44 3.82
N LEU A 327 -3.29 1.87 4.99
CA LEU A 327 -1.93 1.59 5.45
C LEU A 327 -1.80 0.09 5.68
N GLU A 328 -0.82 -0.53 5.05
CA GLU A 328 -0.40 -1.91 5.28
C GLU A 328 0.95 -1.91 6.01
N VAL A 329 1.07 -2.71 7.07
CA VAL A 329 2.28 -2.84 7.90
C VAL A 329 2.63 -4.31 8.08
N GLY A 330 3.92 -4.65 7.96
CA GLY A 330 4.42 -6.02 8.02
C GLY A 330 5.09 -6.41 6.70
N ILE A 331 5.05 -7.69 6.33
CA ILE A 331 5.65 -8.17 5.08
C ILE A 331 4.65 -7.97 3.94
N SER A 332 4.54 -6.73 3.42
CA SER A 332 3.64 -6.42 2.31
C SER A 332 4.19 -6.84 0.93
N ALA A 333 5.45 -7.25 0.88
CA ALA A 333 6.02 -8.07 -0.20
C ALA A 333 7.26 -8.83 0.28
N HIS A 334 7.30 -10.14 0.00
CA HIS A 334 8.49 -10.99 0.05
C HIS A 334 8.78 -11.50 -1.36
N SER A 335 9.85 -10.98 -1.96
CA SER A 335 10.16 -11.19 -3.38
C SER A 335 11.50 -11.88 -3.63
N PHE A 336 12.31 -12.08 -2.60
CA PHE A 336 13.68 -12.56 -2.71
C PHE A 336 13.94 -13.84 -1.92
N GLY A 337 14.83 -14.68 -2.42
CA GLY A 337 15.22 -15.91 -1.76
C GLY A 337 14.17 -17.03 -1.84
N ASP A 338 14.55 -18.17 -1.28
CA ASP A 338 13.75 -19.40 -1.19
C ASP A 338 13.35 -19.75 0.25
N GLN A 339 13.78 -18.94 1.21
CA GLN A 339 13.49 -19.10 2.64
C GLN A 339 12.33 -18.21 3.08
N SER A 340 11.70 -18.58 4.20
CA SER A 340 10.72 -17.74 4.88
C SER A 340 11.39 -16.52 5.53
N ALA A 341 10.70 -15.38 5.47
CA ALA A 341 11.06 -14.17 6.21
C ALA A 341 10.22 -14.06 7.49
N THR A 342 10.84 -13.62 8.59
CA THR A 342 10.17 -13.29 9.85
C THR A 342 10.44 -11.83 10.20
N LEU A 343 9.37 -11.07 10.40
CA LEU A 343 9.41 -9.66 10.75
C LEU A 343 8.56 -9.44 12.00
N PHE A 344 9.10 -8.73 12.97
CA PHE A 344 8.35 -8.18 14.09
C PHE A 344 8.17 -6.67 13.88
N VAL A 345 7.01 -6.17 14.26
CA VAL A 345 6.66 -4.75 14.19
C VAL A 345 6.06 -4.33 15.51
N ASP A 346 6.49 -3.18 16.03
CA ASP A 346 6.02 -2.66 17.30
C ASP A 346 5.88 -1.12 17.25
N ASP A 347 5.11 -0.58 18.20
CA ASP A 347 4.86 0.86 18.42
C ASP A 347 4.59 1.63 17.11
N VAL A 348 3.63 1.16 16.31
CA VAL A 348 3.24 1.85 15.08
C VAL A 348 2.59 3.17 15.43
N ARG A 349 2.99 4.25 14.77
CA ARG A 349 2.40 5.59 14.90
C ARG A 349 2.32 6.28 13.54
N ILE A 350 1.21 6.96 13.29
CA ILE A 350 1.05 7.93 12.19
C ILE A 350 0.51 9.25 12.71
N THR A 351 0.85 10.35 12.03
CA THR A 351 0.33 11.70 12.29
C THR A 351 0.60 12.61 11.09
N THR A 352 0.05 13.82 11.10
CA THR A 352 0.41 14.91 10.18
C THR A 352 1.54 15.80 10.71
N GLU A 353 1.86 15.69 12.01
CA GLU A 353 2.88 16.49 12.67
C GLU A 353 4.26 15.79 12.70
N PRO A 354 5.38 16.54 12.71
CA PRO A 354 6.71 15.95 12.82
C PRO A 354 6.87 15.01 14.03
N LEU A 355 7.35 13.80 13.78
CA LEU A 355 7.65 12.81 14.83
C LEU A 355 9.07 12.94 15.41
N MET A 356 9.86 13.85 14.86
CA MET A 356 11.23 14.12 15.28
C MET A 356 11.60 15.58 15.01
N GLU A 357 12.60 16.08 15.75
CA GLU A 357 13.14 17.41 15.52
C GLU A 357 13.92 17.43 14.20
N ILE A 358 13.42 18.18 13.22
CA ILE A 358 14.12 18.38 11.94
C ILE A 358 15.23 19.39 12.19
N ARG A 359 16.46 18.90 12.35
CA ARG A 359 17.63 19.78 12.43
C ARG A 359 17.94 20.31 11.02
N PRO A 360 18.10 21.63 10.86
CA PRO A 360 18.34 22.26 9.56
C PRO A 360 19.71 21.94 8.97
#